data_AF-A0A5A9F2C7-F1
#
_entry.id   AF-A0A5A9F2C7-F1
#
_cell.length_a   1.000
_cell.length_b   1.000
_cell.length_c   1.000
_cell.angle_alpha   90.00
_cell.angle_beta   90.00
_cell.angle_gamma   90.00
#
_symmetry.space_group_name_H-M   'P 1'
#
loop_
_entity.id
_entity.type
_entity.pdbx_description
1 polymer ?
#
loop_
_entity_poly.entity_id
_entity_poly.type
_entity_poly.pdbx_seq_one_letter_code
_entity_poly.pdbx_strand_id
1 'polypeptide(L)'
;MRSFALLLLGATILATPAVASDDEIRAIVERAQRIKQQAVTQPPPAWLYGKEAAERQMSMPDTGPVAGQPPRDEGVRVKILASWALGDAALKELFQSVAGRDDVQVVFRGVLPGETFGQGVRRLHAMLRDMDPLPNVIIDPTVFRELSVTAAPVVAYTEGANVLAHATGLSSPEFIVDKVRAGATGDLGVLGPTVEVVEPDLIEVLQVKAKDFDLEGYKRRARDEFWSKARFDELPEATERRVRSIDPTVVVTKPITDAQGRVLVEAGRRINPLDKLPFTQRLVVFDARSPGQVAIAAKLAAEVQGRRRVTLVMTAMDREGSWEGLDKLEQRVDSPVYLLTPDIKSRFRLERVPALIESDGRAFVVTEIPPEKDKP
;
A
#
# COMPACT_ATOMS: atom_id res chain seq x y z
N MET A 1 -0.34 2.19 24.08
CA MET A 1 0.36 1.56 22.93
C MET A 1 -0.41 1.90 21.67
N ARG A 2 0.14 2.77 20.82
CA ARG A 2 -0.52 3.28 19.61
C ARG A 2 -0.15 2.37 18.43
N SER A 3 -1.15 1.74 17.82
CA SER A 3 -0.99 0.84 16.67
C SER A 3 -0.70 1.64 15.41
N PHE A 4 0.49 1.40 14.83
CA PHE A 4 0.88 1.83 13.49
C PHE A 4 0.37 0.80 12.48
N ALA A 5 -0.39 1.25 11.47
CA ALA A 5 -0.72 0.44 10.30
C ALA A 5 0.36 0.67 9.23
N LEU A 6 1.29 -0.28 9.12
CA LEU A 6 2.28 -0.34 8.05
C LEU A 6 1.73 -1.27 6.96
N LEU A 7 1.21 -0.72 5.87
CA LEU A 7 0.76 -1.49 4.71
C LEU A 7 1.95 -1.70 3.76
N LEU A 8 2.61 -2.84 3.91
CA LEU A 8 3.55 -3.40 2.94
C LEU A 8 2.74 -4.17 1.88
N LEU A 9 2.61 -3.60 0.67
CA LEU A 9 2.17 -4.37 -0.50
C LEU A 9 3.41 -4.98 -1.18
N GLY A 10 3.65 -6.26 -0.90
CA GLY A 10 4.51 -7.11 -1.70
C GLY A 10 3.75 -7.62 -2.91
N ALA A 11 4.19 -7.24 -4.12
CA ALA A 11 3.77 -7.87 -5.36
C ALA A 11 5.03 -8.27 -6.13
N THR A 12 5.49 -9.51 -5.93
CA THR A 12 6.52 -10.13 -6.75
C THR A 12 5.86 -10.66 -8.02
N ILE A 13 5.93 -9.90 -9.11
CA ILE A 13 5.66 -10.43 -10.46
C ILE A 13 7.03 -10.68 -11.10
N LEU A 14 7.42 -11.95 -11.20
CA LEU A 14 8.52 -12.38 -12.04
C LEU A 14 8.06 -12.24 -13.51
N ALA A 15 8.56 -11.21 -14.19
CA ALA A 15 8.55 -11.14 -15.65
C ALA A 15 9.87 -10.53 -16.11
N THR A 16 10.62 -11.29 -16.91
CA THR A 16 11.74 -10.81 -17.72
C THR A 16 11.68 -11.53 -19.07
N PRO A 17 12.21 -10.97 -20.18
CA PRO A 17 12.40 -9.55 -20.47
C PRO A 17 11.99 -9.16 -21.92
N ALA A 18 11.72 -7.88 -22.15
CA ALA A 18 12.06 -7.20 -23.40
C ALA A 18 12.23 -5.71 -23.07
N VAL A 19 13.39 -5.14 -23.41
CA VAL A 19 13.64 -3.70 -23.32
C VAL A 19 12.73 -3.05 -24.36
N ALA A 20 11.63 -2.45 -23.90
CA ALA A 20 10.69 -1.78 -24.78
C ALA A 20 11.28 -0.45 -25.25
N SER A 21 11.35 -0.27 -26.57
CA SER A 21 11.62 1.02 -27.22
C SER A 21 10.50 2.05 -26.93
N ASP A 22 10.78 3.34 -27.11
CA ASP A 22 9.78 4.42 -26.90
C ASP A 22 8.47 4.20 -27.68
N ASP A 23 8.54 3.58 -28.86
CA ASP A 23 7.38 3.23 -29.68
C ASP A 23 6.56 2.08 -29.09
N GLU A 24 7.21 1.10 -28.43
CA GLU A 24 6.52 0.01 -27.74
C GLU A 24 5.86 0.48 -26.44
N ILE A 25 6.49 1.40 -25.73
CA ILE A 25 5.88 2.07 -24.56
C ILE A 25 4.65 2.86 -25.00
N ARG A 26 4.74 3.60 -26.11
CA ARG A 26 3.62 4.34 -26.67
C ARG A 26 2.49 3.40 -27.13
N ALA A 27 2.82 2.27 -27.75
CA ALA A 27 1.85 1.25 -28.14
C ALA A 27 1.17 0.59 -26.93
N ILE A 28 1.89 0.37 -25.83
CA ILE A 28 1.32 -0.14 -24.57
C ILE A 28 0.35 0.89 -23.96
N VAL A 29 0.72 2.17 -23.95
CA VAL A 29 -0.13 3.26 -23.45
C VAL A 29 -1.40 3.40 -24.29
N GLU A 30 -1.29 3.37 -25.62
CA GLU A 30 -2.44 3.42 -26.52
C GLU A 30 -3.33 2.19 -26.39
N ARG A 31 -2.76 1.00 -26.21
CA ARG A 31 -3.50 -0.24 -25.99
C ARG A 31 -4.22 -0.21 -24.63
N ALA A 32 -3.60 0.33 -23.59
CA ALA A 32 -4.21 0.54 -22.28
C ALA A 32 -5.35 1.57 -22.35
N GLN A 33 -5.19 2.65 -23.11
CA GLN A 33 -6.25 3.64 -23.33
C GLN A 33 -7.42 3.05 -24.13
N ARG A 34 -7.15 2.19 -25.14
CA ARG A 34 -8.19 1.45 -25.86
C ARG A 34 -8.93 0.47 -24.97
N ILE A 35 -8.22 -0.29 -24.12
CA ILE A 35 -8.84 -1.18 -23.14
C ILE A 35 -9.69 -0.38 -22.15
N LYS A 36 -9.23 0.79 -21.72
CA LYS A 36 -10.00 1.70 -20.85
C LYS A 36 -11.26 2.22 -21.54
N GLN A 37 -11.20 2.60 -22.81
CA GLN A 37 -12.37 3.05 -23.58
C GLN A 37 -13.34 1.90 -23.91
N GLN A 38 -12.84 0.69 -24.15
CA GLN A 38 -13.66 -0.50 -24.37
C GLN A 38 -14.31 -1.01 -23.07
N ALA A 39 -13.62 -0.89 -21.93
CA ALA A 39 -14.15 -1.22 -20.62
C ALA A 39 -15.26 -0.26 -20.14
N VAL A 40 -15.34 0.96 -20.71
CA VAL A 40 -16.44 1.92 -20.46
C VAL A 40 -17.73 1.50 -21.18
N THR A 41 -17.65 0.72 -22.25
CA THR A 41 -18.82 0.30 -23.06
C THR A 41 -19.22 -1.15 -22.85
N GLN A 42 -18.39 -1.97 -22.19
CA GLN A 42 -18.74 -3.33 -21.79
C GLN A 42 -19.23 -3.35 -20.33
N PRO A 43 -20.42 -3.91 -20.06
CA PRO A 43 -20.84 -4.09 -18.68
C PRO A 43 -19.85 -5.03 -17.97
N PRO A 44 -19.49 -4.73 -16.71
CA PRO A 44 -18.57 -5.56 -15.96
C PRO A 44 -19.10 -6.99 -15.85
N PRO A 45 -18.21 -8.01 -15.87
CA PRO A 45 -18.62 -9.40 -15.94
C PRO A 45 -19.44 -9.79 -14.69
N ALA A 46 -20.55 -10.50 -14.91
CA ALA A 46 -21.61 -10.77 -13.93
C ALA A 46 -21.18 -11.49 -12.63
N TRP A 47 -19.92 -11.89 -12.51
CA TRP A 47 -19.35 -12.44 -11.27
C TRP A 47 -18.99 -11.36 -10.24
N LEU A 48 -18.91 -10.08 -10.65
CA LEU A 48 -18.56 -8.97 -9.75
C LEU A 48 -19.69 -8.58 -8.79
N TYR A 49 -20.95 -8.85 -9.15
CA TYR A 49 -22.13 -8.58 -8.31
C TYR A 49 -23.15 -9.71 -8.45
N GLY A 50 -23.62 -10.28 -7.34
CA GLY A 50 -24.65 -11.31 -7.34
C GLY A 50 -25.94 -10.88 -8.06
N LYS A 51 -26.70 -11.85 -8.57
CA LYS A 51 -27.82 -11.68 -9.54
C LYS A 51 -28.90 -10.65 -9.19
N GLU A 52 -29.05 -10.22 -7.94
CA GLU A 52 -30.05 -9.22 -7.52
C GLU A 52 -29.57 -7.76 -7.64
N ALA A 53 -28.27 -7.52 -7.88
CA ALA A 53 -27.73 -6.16 -8.06
C ALA A 53 -27.78 -5.68 -9.52
N ALA A 54 -28.08 -6.57 -10.48
CA ALA A 54 -28.06 -6.27 -11.92
C ALA A 54 -29.24 -5.42 -12.41
N GLU A 55 -30.35 -5.38 -11.67
CA GLU A 55 -31.59 -4.68 -12.08
C GLU A 55 -31.75 -3.29 -11.43
N ARG A 56 -30.87 -2.92 -10.49
CA ARG A 56 -30.83 -1.53 -10.01
C ARG A 56 -30.03 -0.70 -10.99
N GLN A 57 -30.72 0.19 -11.70
CA GLN A 57 -30.09 1.26 -12.46
C GLN A 57 -29.37 2.20 -11.48
N MET A 58 -28.13 1.83 -11.14
CA MET A 58 -27.26 2.59 -10.25
C MET A 58 -26.13 3.18 -11.08
N SER A 59 -26.11 4.52 -11.08
CA SER A 59 -24.96 5.35 -11.43
C SER A 59 -23.71 4.82 -10.73
N MET A 60 -22.63 4.67 -11.49
CA MET A 60 -21.34 4.16 -11.02
C MET A 60 -20.89 4.87 -9.72
N PRO A 61 -20.57 4.13 -8.64
CA PRO A 61 -19.80 4.69 -7.54
C PRO A 61 -18.38 4.92 -8.01
N ASP A 62 -17.90 6.14 -7.78
CA ASP A 62 -16.58 6.62 -8.13
C ASP A 62 -15.49 5.72 -7.50
N THR A 63 -14.79 4.95 -8.33
CA THR A 63 -13.69 4.09 -7.88
C THR A 63 -12.54 4.98 -7.41
N GLY A 64 -12.22 4.88 -6.12
CA GLY A 64 -11.13 5.60 -5.47
C GLY A 64 -9.75 5.40 -6.13
N PRO A 65 -8.79 6.26 -5.78
CA PRO A 65 -7.61 6.52 -6.61
C PRO A 65 -6.58 5.39 -6.61
N VAL A 66 -6.03 5.16 -7.81
CA VAL A 66 -4.80 4.40 -8.07
C VAL A 66 -3.63 5.11 -7.39
N ALA A 67 -2.74 4.35 -6.75
CA ALA A 67 -1.50 4.86 -6.14
C ALA A 67 -0.74 5.76 -7.12
N GLY A 68 -0.67 7.05 -6.81
CA GLY A 68 -0.10 8.09 -7.67
C GLY A 68 -0.91 9.40 -7.71
N GLN A 69 -2.17 9.41 -7.26
CA GLN A 69 -2.91 10.65 -7.04
C GLN A 69 -2.64 11.18 -5.61
N PRO A 70 -2.36 12.49 -5.43
CA PRO A 70 -2.38 13.10 -4.11
C PRO A 70 -3.75 12.87 -3.46
N PRO A 71 -3.84 12.77 -2.12
CA PRO A 71 -5.11 12.57 -1.43
C PRO A 71 -6.14 13.58 -1.91
N ARG A 72 -7.38 13.14 -2.15
CA ARG A 72 -8.46 13.99 -2.66
C ARG A 72 -8.68 15.15 -1.68
N ASP A 73 -8.55 16.38 -2.19
CA ASP A 73 -8.78 17.67 -1.50
C ASP A 73 -10.27 17.90 -1.12
N GLU A 74 -11.05 16.86 -0.87
CA GLU A 74 -12.46 16.96 -0.48
C GLU A 74 -12.56 17.49 0.96
N GLY A 75 -12.49 18.83 1.11
CA GLY A 75 -12.61 19.56 2.37
C GLY A 75 -11.61 20.71 2.52
N VAL A 76 -10.47 20.64 1.84
CA VAL A 76 -9.42 21.68 1.90
C VAL A 76 -9.84 22.87 1.02
N ARG A 77 -9.96 24.04 1.64
CA ARG A 77 -10.33 25.29 0.96
C ARG A 77 -9.19 26.29 0.91
N VAL A 78 -8.22 26.15 1.79
CA VAL A 78 -7.07 27.06 1.87
C VAL A 78 -5.77 26.27 1.93
N LYS A 79 -4.83 26.61 1.05
CA LYS A 79 -3.44 26.14 1.08
C LYS A 79 -2.52 27.29 1.49
N ILE A 80 -1.70 27.06 2.51
CA ILE A 80 -0.65 27.99 2.93
C ILE A 80 0.68 27.41 2.47
N LEU A 81 1.26 27.98 1.41
CA LEU A 81 2.56 27.61 0.91
C LEU A 81 3.62 28.26 1.82
N ALA A 82 4.32 27.44 2.57
CA ALA A 82 5.35 27.84 3.51
C ALA A 82 6.74 27.42 3.01
N SER A 83 7.77 28.09 3.50
CA SER A 83 9.16 27.68 3.25
C SER A 83 9.90 27.46 4.56
N TRP A 84 10.84 26.52 4.57
CA TRP A 84 11.78 26.34 5.67
C TRP A 84 12.59 27.61 5.99
N ALA A 85 12.74 28.53 5.02
CA ALA A 85 13.40 29.83 5.21
C ALA A 85 12.68 30.75 6.21
N LEU A 86 11.41 30.49 6.54
CA LEU A 86 10.68 31.24 7.57
C LEU A 86 11.29 31.05 8.97
N GLY A 87 12.02 29.95 9.16
CA GLY A 87 12.63 29.59 10.44
C GLY A 87 11.65 28.93 11.41
N ASP A 88 12.21 28.19 12.36
CA ASP A 88 11.45 27.29 13.25
C ASP A 88 10.38 28.02 14.08
N ALA A 89 10.66 29.23 14.54
CA ALA A 89 9.73 30.01 15.35
C ALA A 89 8.45 30.39 14.57
N ALA A 90 8.61 30.96 13.37
CA ALA A 90 7.49 31.38 12.52
C ALA A 90 6.68 30.18 12.02
N LEU A 91 7.36 29.07 11.67
CA LEU A 91 6.69 27.83 11.28
C LEU A 91 5.89 27.23 12.44
N LYS A 92 6.42 27.25 13.66
CA LYS A 92 5.70 26.77 14.85
C LYS A 92 4.45 27.60 15.13
N GLU A 93 4.54 28.92 15.02
CA GLU A 93 3.40 29.83 15.14
C GLU A 93 2.34 29.56 14.06
N LEU A 94 2.77 29.38 12.81
CA LEU A 94 1.89 28.98 11.70
C LEU A 94 1.17 27.65 11.99
N PHE A 95 1.90 26.63 12.41
CA PHE A 95 1.31 25.32 12.73
C PHE A 95 0.31 25.41 13.88
N GLN A 96 0.58 26.23 14.88
CA GLN A 96 -0.33 26.46 16.00
C GLN A 96 -1.60 27.20 15.56
N SER A 97 -1.51 28.16 14.65
CA SER A 97 -2.67 28.95 14.20
C SER A 97 -3.66 28.14 13.35
N VAL A 98 -3.21 27.04 12.74
CA VAL A 98 -4.04 26.17 11.87
C VAL A 98 -4.25 24.77 12.45
N ALA A 99 -3.83 24.53 13.69
CA ALA A 99 -4.00 23.25 14.38
C ALA A 99 -5.49 22.86 14.48
N GLY A 100 -5.84 21.63 14.09
CA GLY A 100 -7.21 21.12 14.14
C GLY A 100 -8.16 21.65 13.07
N ARG A 101 -7.64 22.39 12.07
CA ARG A 101 -8.41 22.83 10.91
C ARG A 101 -8.29 21.85 9.76
N ASP A 102 -9.38 21.17 9.44
CA ASP A 102 -9.45 20.26 8.28
C ASP A 102 -9.58 21.01 6.95
N ASP A 103 -9.96 22.30 6.99
CA ASP A 103 -10.17 23.16 5.82
C ASP A 103 -8.90 23.90 5.36
N VAL A 104 -7.80 23.80 6.12
CA VAL A 104 -6.53 24.47 5.86
C VAL A 104 -5.40 23.45 5.77
N GLN A 105 -4.53 23.61 4.79
CA GLN A 105 -3.36 22.77 4.61
C GLN A 105 -2.10 23.62 4.44
N VAL A 106 -1.04 23.29 5.19
CA VAL A 106 0.28 23.89 5.01
C VAL A 106 1.09 23.05 4.03
N VAL A 107 1.63 23.68 3.00
CA VAL A 107 2.31 23.00 1.88
C VAL A 107 3.75 23.49 1.79
N PHE A 108 4.70 22.56 1.76
CA PHE A 108 6.11 22.83 1.47
C PHE A 108 6.47 22.37 0.06
N ARG A 109 7.41 23.06 -0.58
CA ARG A 109 7.89 22.66 -1.92
C ARG A 109 8.74 21.39 -1.85
N GLY A 110 9.49 21.21 -0.77
CA GLY A 110 10.43 20.11 -0.63
C GLY A 110 10.95 19.96 0.80
N VAL A 111 12.22 19.60 0.87
CA VAL A 111 13.00 19.53 2.12
C VAL A 111 14.21 20.46 1.97
N LEU A 112 14.94 20.77 3.04
CA LEU A 112 16.08 21.67 2.94
C LEU A 112 17.15 21.16 1.95
N PRO A 113 17.90 22.07 1.30
CA PRO A 113 19.02 21.70 0.44
C PRO A 113 20.01 20.76 1.13
N GLY A 114 20.43 19.70 0.42
CA GLY A 114 21.36 18.70 0.94
C GLY A 114 20.73 17.63 1.85
N GLU A 115 19.44 17.73 2.16
CA GLU A 115 18.76 16.73 2.98
C GLU A 115 18.10 15.61 2.17
N THR A 116 18.02 14.44 2.80
CA THR A 116 17.14 13.35 2.35
C THR A 116 15.69 13.67 2.74
N PHE A 117 14.73 13.15 1.95
CA PHE A 117 13.31 13.29 2.25
C PHE A 117 12.96 12.80 3.67
N GLY A 118 13.56 11.68 4.10
CA GLY A 118 13.38 11.15 5.45
C GLY A 118 13.93 12.04 6.57
N GLN A 119 14.99 12.83 6.32
CA GLN A 119 15.47 13.83 7.28
C GLN A 119 14.47 14.98 7.42
N GLY A 120 13.94 15.49 6.31
CA GLY A 120 12.91 16.53 6.30
C GLY A 120 11.65 16.11 7.06
N VAL A 121 11.13 14.91 6.79
CA VAL A 121 9.96 14.37 7.51
C VAL A 121 10.24 14.23 9.02
N ARG A 122 11.44 13.79 9.41
CA ARG A 122 11.81 13.70 10.83
C ARG A 122 11.86 15.08 11.51
N ARG A 123 12.35 16.10 10.83
CA ARG A 123 12.31 17.48 11.34
C ARG A 123 10.89 17.97 11.50
N LEU A 124 10.04 17.79 10.49
CA LEU A 124 8.63 18.15 10.58
C LEU A 124 7.96 17.44 11.77
N HIS A 125 8.16 16.13 11.91
CA HIS A 125 7.65 15.38 13.07
C HIS A 125 8.18 15.89 14.41
N ALA A 126 9.43 16.38 14.47
CA ALA A 126 9.98 16.96 15.69
C ALA A 126 9.27 18.29 16.05
N MET A 127 8.94 19.11 15.06
CA MET A 127 8.23 20.39 15.27
C MET A 127 6.77 20.17 15.71
N LEU A 128 6.12 19.12 15.19
CA LEU A 128 4.72 18.80 15.49
C LEU A 128 4.51 17.94 16.74
N ARG A 129 5.59 17.46 17.38
CA ARG A 129 5.53 16.47 18.47
C ARG A 129 4.61 16.89 19.63
N ASP A 130 4.65 18.16 20.00
CA ASP A 130 3.96 18.69 21.18
C ASP A 130 2.63 19.40 20.82
N MET A 131 2.09 19.16 19.61
CA MET A 131 0.84 19.75 19.14
C MET A 131 -0.31 18.74 19.20
N ASP A 132 -1.42 19.16 19.80
CA ASP A 132 -2.69 18.44 19.82
C ASP A 132 -3.85 19.45 19.88
N PRO A 133 -4.71 19.57 18.86
CA PRO A 133 -4.75 18.78 17.62
C PRO A 133 -3.58 19.09 16.66
N LEU A 134 -3.30 18.18 15.73
CA LEU A 134 -2.27 18.35 14.71
C LEU A 134 -2.78 19.22 13.53
N PRO A 135 -1.93 20.07 12.93
CA PRO A 135 -2.24 20.71 11.66
C PRO A 135 -2.10 19.73 10.48
N ASN A 136 -2.77 20.02 9.36
CA ASN A 136 -2.59 19.30 8.10
C ASN A 136 -1.38 19.89 7.34
N VAL A 137 -0.29 19.12 7.26
CA VAL A 137 0.97 19.55 6.61
C VAL A 137 1.39 18.53 5.58
N ILE A 138 1.72 18.99 4.37
CA ILE A 138 2.19 18.14 3.26
C ILE A 138 3.42 18.73 2.57
N ILE A 139 4.12 17.89 1.82
CA ILE A 139 5.16 18.31 0.87
C ILE A 139 4.62 18.04 -0.53
N ASP A 140 4.29 19.11 -1.25
CA ASP A 140 3.76 19.04 -2.62
C ASP A 140 4.28 20.22 -3.46
N PRO A 141 5.26 19.99 -4.36
CA PRO A 141 5.78 21.04 -5.23
C PRO A 141 4.80 21.46 -6.33
N THR A 142 3.69 20.75 -6.54
CA THR A 142 2.78 20.99 -7.68
C THR A 142 2.16 22.37 -7.61
N VAL A 143 1.62 22.77 -6.45
CA VAL A 143 1.02 24.10 -6.25
C VAL A 143 2.06 25.21 -6.32
N PHE A 144 3.30 24.94 -5.90
CA PHE A 144 4.41 25.90 -6.05
C PHE A 144 4.73 26.14 -7.53
N ARG A 145 4.67 25.11 -8.38
CA ARG A 145 4.87 25.22 -9.83
C ARG A 145 3.69 25.93 -10.51
N GLU A 146 2.48 25.55 -10.17
CA GLU A 146 1.24 26.13 -10.72
C GLU A 146 1.20 27.65 -10.51
N LEU A 147 1.52 28.11 -9.30
CA LEU A 147 1.54 29.53 -8.94
C LEU A 147 2.92 30.19 -9.14
N SER A 148 3.92 29.46 -9.65
CA SER A 148 5.30 29.94 -9.82
C SER A 148 5.87 30.64 -8.57
N VAL A 149 5.62 30.06 -7.38
CA VAL A 149 5.99 30.65 -6.09
C VAL A 149 7.49 30.62 -5.87
N THR A 150 8.09 31.81 -5.77
CA THR A 150 9.51 32.01 -5.44
C THR A 150 9.72 32.61 -4.05
N ALA A 151 8.66 33.13 -3.43
CA ALA A 151 8.68 33.79 -2.13
C ALA A 151 7.52 33.29 -1.25
N ALA A 152 7.78 33.09 0.04
CA ALA A 152 6.83 32.56 1.02
C ALA A 152 6.70 33.48 2.24
N PRO A 153 5.57 33.44 2.99
CA PRO A 153 4.42 32.57 2.80
C PRO A 153 3.49 33.03 1.66
N VAL A 154 2.74 32.12 1.05
CA VAL A 154 1.62 32.42 0.14
C VAL A 154 0.38 31.75 0.67
N VAL A 155 -0.73 32.48 0.78
CA VAL A 155 -2.04 31.91 1.10
C VAL A 155 -2.86 31.82 -0.19
N ALA A 156 -3.40 30.64 -0.48
CA ALA A 156 -4.17 30.36 -1.68
C ALA A 156 -5.53 29.75 -1.30
N TYR A 157 -6.59 30.20 -1.96
CA TYR A 157 -7.92 29.61 -1.86
C TYR A 157 -8.16 28.69 -3.05
N THR A 158 -8.61 27.46 -2.77
CA THR A 158 -8.81 26.41 -3.76
C THR A 158 -10.29 26.04 -3.89
N GLU A 159 -10.73 25.85 -5.13
CA GLU A 159 -12.03 25.27 -5.45
C GLU A 159 -11.81 23.95 -6.21
N GLY A 160 -11.91 22.84 -5.47
CA GLY A 160 -11.45 21.54 -5.96
C GLY A 160 -9.94 21.57 -6.22
N ALA A 161 -9.54 21.26 -7.45
CA ALA A 161 -8.13 21.22 -7.85
C ALA A 161 -7.58 22.59 -8.30
N ASN A 162 -8.42 23.61 -8.49
CA ASN A 162 -8.01 24.89 -9.07
C ASN A 162 -7.77 25.93 -7.99
N VAL A 163 -6.69 26.71 -8.13
CA VAL A 163 -6.47 27.91 -7.30
C VAL A 163 -7.32 29.06 -7.83
N LEU A 164 -8.26 29.54 -7.02
CA LEU A 164 -9.16 30.64 -7.39
C LEU A 164 -8.54 32.01 -7.10
N ALA A 165 -7.85 32.15 -5.97
CA ALA A 165 -7.15 33.38 -5.58
C ALA A 165 -5.94 33.06 -4.68
N HIS A 166 -4.90 33.91 -4.72
CA HIS A 166 -3.77 33.79 -3.81
C HIS A 166 -3.18 35.15 -3.45
N ALA A 167 -2.50 35.22 -2.30
CA ALA A 167 -1.81 36.41 -1.84
C ALA A 167 -0.46 36.04 -1.21
N THR A 168 0.56 36.83 -1.48
CA THR A 168 1.94 36.59 -0.99
C THR A 168 2.24 37.44 0.24
N GLY A 169 3.04 36.93 1.16
CA GLY A 169 3.43 37.60 2.41
C GLY A 169 2.42 37.49 3.54
N LEU A 170 1.39 36.64 3.40
CA LEU A 170 0.37 36.38 4.41
C LEU A 170 0.19 34.88 4.64
N SER A 171 -0.16 34.54 5.88
CA SER A 171 -0.49 33.17 6.30
C SER A 171 -1.87 33.05 6.94
N SER A 172 -2.73 34.09 6.88
CA SER A 172 -4.08 34.06 7.44
C SER A 172 -5.08 33.43 6.47
N PRO A 173 -5.73 32.31 6.85
CA PRO A 173 -6.80 31.72 6.06
C PRO A 173 -8.04 32.62 5.93
N GLU A 174 -8.38 33.35 7.00
CA GLU A 174 -9.58 34.20 7.06
C GLU A 174 -9.51 35.29 6.00
N PHE A 175 -8.33 35.89 5.83
CA PHE A 175 -8.11 36.93 4.84
C PHE A 175 -8.46 36.48 3.42
N ILE A 176 -7.93 35.34 2.97
CA ILE A 176 -8.18 34.88 1.59
C ILE A 176 -9.64 34.46 1.41
N VAL A 177 -10.25 33.85 2.42
CA VAL A 177 -11.67 33.45 2.40
C VAL A 177 -12.56 34.68 2.26
N ASP A 178 -12.29 35.75 3.02
CA ASP A 178 -13.09 36.98 2.96
C ASP A 178 -12.91 37.72 1.64
N LYS A 179 -11.69 37.74 1.07
CA LYS A 179 -11.44 38.32 -0.26
C LYS A 179 -12.18 37.56 -1.36
N VAL A 180 -12.14 36.23 -1.34
CA VAL A 180 -12.88 35.40 -2.30
C VAL A 180 -14.38 35.58 -2.16
N ARG A 181 -14.92 35.63 -0.93
CA ARG A 181 -16.34 35.93 -0.68
C ARG A 181 -16.75 37.31 -1.21
N ALA A 182 -15.84 38.27 -1.20
CA ALA A 182 -16.03 39.60 -1.79
C ALA A 182 -15.84 39.62 -3.33
N GLY A 183 -15.60 38.47 -3.96
CA GLY A 183 -15.47 38.32 -5.41
C GLY A 183 -14.05 38.48 -5.95
N ALA A 184 -13.02 38.50 -5.10
CA ALA A 184 -11.64 38.57 -5.56
C ALA A 184 -11.16 37.22 -6.14
N THR A 185 -10.44 37.28 -7.26
CA THR A 185 -9.87 36.12 -7.97
C THR A 185 -8.47 36.45 -8.49
N GLY A 186 -7.63 35.43 -8.69
CA GLY A 186 -6.28 35.58 -9.22
C GLY A 186 -5.24 35.99 -8.17
N ASP A 187 -4.16 36.62 -8.62
CA ASP A 187 -3.10 37.13 -7.75
C ASP A 187 -3.54 38.44 -7.08
N LEU A 188 -3.61 38.43 -5.74
CA LEU A 188 -3.98 39.59 -4.92
C LEU A 188 -2.76 40.43 -4.50
N GLY A 189 -1.56 40.05 -4.95
CA GLY A 189 -0.31 40.76 -4.74
C GLY A 189 0.44 40.36 -3.48
N VAL A 190 1.49 41.15 -3.19
CA VAL A 190 2.34 40.99 -2.01
C VAL A 190 1.84 41.92 -0.90
N LEU A 191 1.37 41.32 0.19
CA LEU A 191 0.64 42.00 1.26
C LEU A 191 1.35 41.92 2.62
N GLY A 192 2.61 41.45 2.64
CA GLY A 192 3.42 41.33 3.86
C GLY A 192 4.86 40.91 3.57
N PRO A 193 5.67 40.70 4.63
CA PRO A 193 7.05 40.29 4.49
C PRO A 193 7.16 38.88 3.90
N THR A 194 8.20 38.67 3.11
CA THR A 194 8.47 37.39 2.44
C THR A 194 9.90 36.96 2.61
N VAL A 195 10.12 35.65 2.56
CA VAL A 195 11.43 35.03 2.42
C VAL A 195 11.51 34.27 1.10
N GLU A 196 12.69 34.19 0.51
CA GLU A 196 12.91 33.37 -0.69
C GLU A 196 12.74 31.88 -0.35
N VAL A 197 12.08 31.13 -1.24
CA VAL A 197 11.90 29.69 -1.08
C VAL A 197 13.24 28.98 -1.31
N VAL A 198 13.84 28.45 -0.25
CA VAL A 198 15.19 27.84 -0.29
C VAL A 198 15.19 26.36 -0.63
N GLU A 199 14.05 25.70 -0.55
CA GLU A 199 13.93 24.26 -0.74
C GLU A 199 13.85 23.89 -2.23
N PRO A 200 14.64 22.90 -2.70
CA PRO A 200 14.57 22.44 -4.07
C PRO A 200 13.21 21.84 -4.38
N ASP A 201 12.86 21.90 -5.67
CA ASP A 201 11.67 21.26 -6.18
C ASP A 201 11.75 19.74 -6.04
N LEU A 202 10.88 19.14 -5.23
CA LEU A 202 10.94 17.70 -4.97
C LEU A 202 10.74 16.88 -6.25
N ILE A 203 9.94 17.33 -7.22
CA ILE A 203 9.77 16.62 -8.48
C ILE A 203 11.08 16.63 -9.29
N GLU A 204 11.81 17.74 -9.34
CA GLU A 204 13.12 17.79 -10.02
C GLU A 204 14.14 16.90 -9.33
N VAL A 205 14.20 16.95 -7.99
CA VAL A 205 15.09 16.08 -7.20
C VAL A 205 14.80 14.60 -7.48
N LEU A 206 13.52 14.22 -7.54
CA LEU A 206 13.12 12.86 -7.86
C LEU A 206 13.44 12.47 -9.30
N GLN A 207 13.26 13.38 -10.27
CA GLN A 207 13.60 13.14 -11.67
C GLN A 207 15.10 12.92 -11.87
N VAL A 208 15.96 13.73 -11.22
CA VAL A 208 17.42 13.55 -11.27
C VAL A 208 17.79 12.20 -10.66
N LYS A 209 17.29 11.89 -9.46
CA LYS A 209 17.55 10.61 -8.80
C LYS A 209 17.06 9.42 -9.61
N ALA A 210 15.94 9.53 -10.31
CA ALA A 210 15.41 8.47 -11.15
C ALA A 210 16.30 8.20 -12.38
N LYS A 211 16.88 9.24 -12.98
CA LYS A 211 17.82 9.11 -14.11
C LYS A 211 19.10 8.38 -13.72
N ASP A 212 19.60 8.67 -12.52
CA ASP A 212 20.85 8.08 -12.01
C ASP A 212 20.65 6.73 -11.30
N PHE A 213 19.41 6.26 -11.17
CA PHE A 213 19.10 5.04 -10.43
C PHE A 213 19.44 3.78 -11.25
N ASP A 214 20.49 3.07 -10.85
CA ASP A 214 20.83 1.74 -11.39
C ASP A 214 19.84 0.67 -10.88
N LEU A 215 18.71 0.58 -11.58
CA LEU A 215 17.66 -0.41 -11.30
C LEU A 215 18.19 -1.84 -11.44
N GLU A 216 19.03 -2.11 -12.44
CA GLU A 216 19.51 -3.47 -12.71
C GLU A 216 20.52 -3.94 -11.67
N GLY A 217 21.45 -3.09 -11.26
CA GLY A 217 22.33 -3.38 -10.13
C GLY A 217 21.59 -3.49 -8.81
N TYR A 218 20.54 -2.68 -8.58
CA TYR A 218 19.69 -2.84 -7.41
C TYR A 218 18.98 -4.20 -7.40
N LYS A 219 18.39 -4.63 -8.52
CA LYS A 219 17.76 -5.96 -8.66
C LYS A 219 18.76 -7.09 -8.43
N ARG A 220 19.97 -7.01 -9.01
CA ARG A 220 21.03 -8.01 -8.79
C ARG A 220 21.38 -8.11 -7.31
N ARG A 221 21.72 -7.00 -6.66
CA ARG A 221 22.02 -6.97 -5.22
C ARG A 221 20.86 -7.51 -4.38
N ALA A 222 19.62 -7.14 -4.69
CA ALA A 222 18.45 -7.64 -3.97
C ALA A 222 18.29 -9.16 -4.11
N ARG A 223 18.52 -9.74 -5.30
CA ARG A 223 18.51 -11.20 -5.51
C ARG A 223 19.64 -11.90 -4.78
N ASP A 224 20.85 -11.36 -4.86
CA ASP A 224 22.05 -11.95 -4.25
C ASP A 224 21.97 -11.92 -2.71
N GLU A 225 21.38 -10.86 -2.15
CA GLU A 225 21.21 -10.69 -0.71
C GLU A 225 19.91 -11.30 -0.14
N PHE A 226 18.97 -11.72 -0.99
CA PHE A 226 17.65 -12.18 -0.53
C PHE A 226 17.78 -13.30 0.50
N TRP A 227 18.50 -14.39 0.17
CA TRP A 227 18.59 -15.57 1.03
C TRP A 227 19.42 -15.36 2.30
N SER A 228 20.37 -14.42 2.28
CA SER A 228 21.12 -14.07 3.48
C SER A 228 20.24 -13.33 4.49
N LYS A 229 19.30 -12.50 4.00
CA LYS A 229 18.37 -11.69 4.80
C LYS A 229 17.01 -12.36 5.06
N ALA A 230 16.65 -13.37 4.28
CA ALA A 230 15.38 -14.07 4.41
C ALA A 230 15.24 -14.63 5.84
N ARG A 231 14.07 -14.39 6.42
CA ARG A 231 13.69 -14.95 7.72
C ARG A 231 12.89 -16.21 7.47
N PHE A 232 13.28 -17.29 8.14
CA PHE A 232 12.58 -18.56 8.11
C PHE A 232 11.75 -18.69 9.38
N ASP A 233 10.45 -18.87 9.20
CA ASP A 233 9.53 -19.21 10.28
C ASP A 233 9.56 -20.72 10.48
N GLU A 234 10.62 -21.22 11.11
CA GLU A 234 10.78 -22.64 11.37
C GLU A 234 9.67 -23.15 12.29
N LEU A 235 9.19 -24.36 11.99
CA LEU A 235 8.19 -25.08 12.76
C LEU A 235 8.73 -26.48 13.05
N PRO A 236 8.51 -27.02 14.26
CA PRO A 236 8.98 -28.35 14.59
C PRO A 236 8.27 -29.42 13.75
N GLU A 237 8.96 -30.54 13.53
CA GLU A 237 8.38 -31.66 12.81
C GLU A 237 7.20 -32.29 13.58
N ALA A 238 6.16 -32.70 12.85
CA ALA A 238 5.03 -33.46 13.35
C ALA A 238 5.48 -34.88 13.74
N THR A 239 5.29 -35.26 15.00
CA THR A 239 5.65 -36.59 15.50
C THR A 239 4.50 -37.59 15.48
N GLU A 240 3.27 -37.09 15.37
CA GLU A 240 2.04 -37.86 15.30
C GLU A 240 1.05 -37.18 14.35
N ARG A 241 0.08 -37.94 13.84
CA ARG A 241 -0.96 -37.37 12.99
C ARG A 241 -1.98 -36.65 13.85
N ARG A 242 -2.22 -35.36 13.59
CA ARG A 242 -3.20 -34.55 14.33
C ARG A 242 -4.08 -33.77 13.38
N VAL A 243 -5.38 -33.76 13.65
CA VAL A 243 -6.37 -32.99 12.87
C VAL A 243 -7.01 -31.96 13.78
N ARG A 244 -7.09 -30.72 13.31
CA ARG A 244 -7.70 -29.61 14.04
C ARG A 244 -8.62 -28.81 13.15
N SER A 245 -9.72 -28.35 13.73
CA SER A 245 -10.64 -27.43 13.08
C SER A 245 -10.46 -26.01 13.64
N ILE A 246 -10.47 -25.01 12.77
CA ILE A 246 -10.31 -23.60 13.11
C ILE A 246 -11.52 -22.84 12.58
N ASP A 247 -12.28 -22.22 13.47
CA ASP A 247 -13.35 -21.28 13.12
C ASP A 247 -12.74 -19.92 12.72
N PRO A 248 -12.88 -19.50 11.46
CA PRO A 248 -12.37 -18.22 10.97
C PRO A 248 -13.28 -17.03 11.30
N THR A 249 -14.35 -17.22 12.08
CA THR A 249 -15.30 -16.16 12.44
C THR A 249 -14.61 -15.04 13.24
N VAL A 250 -14.75 -13.82 12.74
CA VAL A 250 -14.26 -12.59 13.39
C VAL A 250 -15.41 -11.77 13.93
N VAL A 251 -15.15 -10.97 14.96
CA VAL A 251 -16.08 -9.98 15.51
C VAL A 251 -15.63 -8.61 15.04
N VAL A 252 -16.54 -7.87 14.42
CA VAL A 252 -16.31 -6.49 13.97
C VAL A 252 -16.19 -5.60 15.21
N THR A 253 -15.02 -5.05 15.51
CA THR A 253 -14.79 -4.25 16.73
C THR A 253 -15.15 -2.78 16.57
N LYS A 254 -15.23 -2.28 15.34
CA LYS A 254 -15.63 -0.92 14.97
C LYS A 254 -16.56 -0.97 13.76
N PRO A 255 -17.56 -0.09 13.66
CA PRO A 255 -18.45 -0.08 12.51
C PRO A 255 -17.66 0.10 11.22
N ILE A 256 -18.01 -0.66 10.19
CA ILE A 256 -17.45 -0.51 8.84
C ILE A 256 -18.38 0.41 8.07
N THR A 257 -17.87 1.55 7.62
CA THR A 257 -18.64 2.53 6.84
C THR A 257 -18.20 2.56 5.39
N ASP A 258 -19.09 2.99 4.50
CA ASP A 258 -18.70 3.39 3.15
C ASP A 258 -18.03 4.78 3.15
N ALA A 259 -17.64 5.25 1.96
CA ALA A 259 -17.01 6.55 1.78
C ALA A 259 -17.94 7.73 2.13
N GLN A 260 -19.25 7.50 2.22
CA GLN A 260 -20.27 8.50 2.58
C GLN A 260 -20.63 8.43 4.07
N GLY A 261 -19.93 7.61 4.86
CA GLY A 261 -20.15 7.46 6.29
C GLY A 261 -21.36 6.60 6.66
N ARG A 262 -22.01 5.92 5.69
CA ARG A 262 -23.11 5.00 5.99
C ARG A 262 -22.55 3.70 6.54
N VAL A 263 -23.10 3.21 7.65
CA VAL A 263 -22.66 1.97 8.29
C VAL A 263 -23.09 0.77 7.44
N LEU A 264 -22.11 0.04 6.90
CA LEU A 264 -22.28 -1.21 6.15
C LEU A 264 -22.35 -2.42 7.10
N VAL A 265 -21.55 -2.40 8.17
CA VAL A 265 -21.48 -3.46 9.17
C VAL A 265 -21.36 -2.84 10.55
N GLU A 266 -22.31 -3.15 11.42
CA GLU A 266 -22.30 -2.73 12.81
C GLU A 266 -21.16 -3.36 13.62
N ALA A 267 -20.66 -2.62 14.61
CA ALA A 267 -19.79 -3.18 15.63
C ALA A 267 -20.51 -4.32 16.40
N GLY A 268 -19.74 -5.30 16.85
CA GLY A 268 -20.24 -6.51 17.50
C GLY A 268 -20.71 -7.62 16.55
N ARG A 269 -20.87 -7.34 15.25
CA ARG A 269 -21.31 -8.35 14.28
C ARG A 269 -20.26 -9.44 14.09
N ARG A 270 -20.71 -10.70 14.15
CA ARG A 270 -19.89 -11.88 13.84
C ARG A 270 -19.96 -12.19 12.36
N ILE A 271 -18.80 -12.33 11.72
CA ILE A 271 -18.69 -12.62 10.28
C ILE A 271 -17.71 -13.76 10.08
N ASN A 272 -18.16 -14.80 9.37
CA ASN A 272 -17.29 -15.85 8.87
C ASN A 272 -16.96 -15.55 7.40
N PRO A 273 -15.68 -15.34 7.04
CA PRO A 273 -15.29 -15.05 5.66
C PRO A 273 -15.68 -16.15 4.65
N LEU A 274 -15.75 -17.41 5.09
CA LEU A 274 -16.06 -18.56 4.24
C LEU A 274 -17.52 -18.56 3.76
N ASP A 275 -18.42 -17.81 4.40
CA ASP A 275 -19.82 -17.67 3.97
C ASP A 275 -19.96 -16.86 2.67
N LYS A 276 -18.95 -16.06 2.34
CA LYS A 276 -18.94 -15.16 1.18
C LYS A 276 -17.87 -15.52 0.17
N LEU A 277 -16.70 -15.96 0.67
CA LEU A 277 -15.56 -16.34 -0.14
C LEU A 277 -15.15 -17.78 0.21
N PRO A 278 -15.65 -18.78 -0.55
CA PRO A 278 -15.28 -20.17 -0.29
C PRO A 278 -13.78 -20.34 -0.52
N PHE A 279 -13.13 -21.08 0.37
CA PHE A 279 -11.71 -21.37 0.25
C PHE A 279 -11.51 -22.59 -0.64
N THR A 280 -11.30 -22.34 -1.93
CA THR A 280 -11.22 -23.37 -2.98
C THR A 280 -9.80 -23.86 -3.26
N GLN A 281 -8.86 -23.58 -2.35
CA GLN A 281 -7.45 -23.96 -2.46
C GLN A 281 -7.03 -24.86 -1.30
N ARG A 282 -5.94 -25.59 -1.51
CA ARG A 282 -5.28 -26.45 -0.54
C ARG A 282 -3.90 -25.87 -0.26
N LEU A 283 -3.54 -25.69 1.00
CA LEU A 283 -2.19 -25.25 1.38
C LEU A 283 -1.44 -26.42 1.98
N VAL A 284 -0.21 -26.62 1.55
CA VAL A 284 0.70 -27.61 2.13
C VAL A 284 1.93 -26.88 2.65
N VAL A 285 2.13 -26.96 3.96
CA VAL A 285 3.25 -26.31 4.65
C VAL A 285 4.26 -27.37 5.05
N PHE A 286 5.54 -27.21 4.71
CA PHE A 286 6.58 -28.22 4.96
C PHE A 286 7.96 -27.59 5.16
N ASP A 287 8.89 -28.32 5.77
CA ASP A 287 10.30 -27.96 5.81
C ASP A 287 11.01 -28.52 4.56
N ALA A 288 11.54 -27.65 3.70
CA ALA A 288 12.17 -28.07 2.45
C ALA A 288 13.54 -28.74 2.66
N ARG A 289 14.11 -28.66 3.87
CA ARG A 289 15.34 -29.38 4.25
C ARG A 289 15.08 -30.86 4.53
N SER A 290 13.82 -31.27 4.75
CA SER A 290 13.46 -32.65 5.07
C SER A 290 12.94 -33.38 3.81
N PRO A 291 13.69 -34.36 3.26
CA PRO A 291 13.26 -35.09 2.07
C PRO A 291 11.91 -35.80 2.24
N GLY A 292 11.63 -36.32 3.44
CA GLY A 292 10.36 -36.97 3.76
C GLY A 292 9.18 -35.99 3.72
N GLN A 293 9.37 -34.75 4.18
CA GLN A 293 8.33 -33.73 4.10
C GLN A 293 8.12 -33.23 2.67
N VAL A 294 9.19 -33.08 1.88
CA VAL A 294 9.10 -32.75 0.44
C VAL A 294 8.33 -33.84 -0.32
N ALA A 295 8.58 -35.12 -0.01
CA ALA A 295 7.84 -36.23 -0.61
C ALA A 295 6.34 -36.20 -0.26
N ILE A 296 6.01 -35.88 1.00
CA ILE A 296 4.61 -35.65 1.40
C ILE A 296 4.02 -34.48 0.63
N ALA A 297 4.73 -33.35 0.52
CA ALA A 297 4.23 -32.17 -0.17
C ALA A 297 3.92 -32.47 -1.65
N ALA A 298 4.83 -33.15 -2.35
CA ALA A 298 4.64 -33.59 -3.73
C ALA A 298 3.43 -34.54 -3.86
N LYS A 299 3.30 -35.52 -2.96
CA LYS A 299 2.16 -36.45 -2.94
C LYS A 299 0.83 -35.72 -2.76
N LEU A 300 0.75 -34.83 -1.76
CA LEU A 300 -0.48 -34.07 -1.49
C LEU A 300 -0.80 -33.08 -2.62
N ALA A 301 0.21 -32.56 -3.33
CA ALA A 301 -0.01 -31.74 -4.52
C ALA A 301 -0.63 -32.56 -5.66
N ALA A 302 -0.10 -33.77 -5.91
CA ALA A 302 -0.56 -34.66 -6.97
C ALA A 302 -1.94 -35.31 -6.70
N GLU A 303 -2.30 -35.53 -5.44
CA GLU A 303 -3.59 -36.14 -5.03
C GLU A 303 -4.83 -35.30 -5.37
N VAL A 304 -4.66 -34.02 -5.74
CA VAL A 304 -5.78 -33.13 -5.96
C VAL A 304 -6.53 -33.48 -7.25
N GLN A 305 -7.73 -34.03 -7.09
CA GLN A 305 -8.68 -34.24 -8.17
C GLN A 305 -9.50 -32.96 -8.43
N GLY A 306 -9.59 -32.52 -9.69
CA GLY A 306 -10.41 -31.37 -10.11
C GLY A 306 -9.66 -30.03 -10.12
N ARG A 307 -10.39 -28.90 -10.05
CA ARG A 307 -9.84 -27.52 -10.17
C ARG A 307 -9.36 -26.90 -8.85
N ARG A 308 -9.08 -27.68 -7.80
CA ARG A 308 -8.60 -27.10 -6.54
C ARG A 308 -7.13 -26.71 -6.71
N ARG A 309 -6.81 -25.44 -6.48
CA ARG A 309 -5.42 -24.94 -6.56
C ARG A 309 -4.64 -25.42 -5.33
N VAL A 310 -3.45 -25.98 -5.54
CA VAL A 310 -2.51 -26.28 -4.45
C VAL A 310 -1.52 -25.13 -4.32
N THR A 311 -1.25 -24.71 -3.09
CA THR A 311 -0.19 -23.76 -2.76
C THR A 311 0.78 -24.42 -1.81
N LEU A 312 2.05 -24.49 -2.24
CA LEU A 312 3.14 -25.08 -1.48
C LEU A 312 3.88 -23.98 -0.72
N VAL A 313 4.07 -24.17 0.58
CA VAL A 313 4.66 -23.18 1.47
C VAL A 313 5.78 -23.83 2.27
N MET A 314 7.01 -23.33 2.15
CA MET A 314 8.15 -23.83 2.90
C MET A 314 8.38 -23.03 4.20
N THR A 315 8.76 -23.71 5.28
CA THR A 315 9.17 -23.07 6.53
C THR A 315 10.65 -22.66 6.51
N ALA A 316 11.48 -23.47 5.86
CA ALA A 316 12.92 -23.31 5.78
C ALA A 316 13.49 -24.05 4.58
N MET A 317 14.69 -23.65 4.15
CA MET A 317 15.52 -24.34 3.17
C MET A 317 17.00 -24.04 3.42
N ASP A 318 17.90 -24.80 2.79
CA ASP A 318 19.33 -24.50 2.85
C ASP A 318 19.67 -23.18 2.13
N ARG A 319 20.51 -22.37 2.79
CA ARG A 319 20.87 -21.01 2.34
C ARG A 319 21.94 -20.98 1.24
N GLU A 320 22.69 -22.06 1.08
CA GLU A 320 23.75 -22.17 0.09
C GLU A 320 23.17 -22.61 -1.25
N GLY A 321 23.48 -21.90 -2.34
CA GLY A 321 22.92 -22.20 -3.65
C GLY A 321 21.39 -22.07 -3.73
N SER A 322 20.75 -21.31 -2.83
CA SER A 322 19.31 -21.37 -2.60
C SER A 322 18.43 -21.08 -3.81
N TRP A 323 18.87 -20.28 -4.79
CA TRP A 323 18.09 -20.10 -6.02
C TRP A 323 18.03 -21.40 -6.84
N GLU A 324 19.18 -22.04 -7.07
CA GLU A 324 19.25 -23.35 -7.72
C GLU A 324 18.55 -24.44 -6.90
N GLY A 325 18.67 -24.37 -5.56
CA GLY A 325 17.97 -25.25 -4.63
C GLY A 325 16.44 -25.10 -4.70
N LEU A 326 15.94 -23.87 -4.80
CA LEU A 326 14.52 -23.58 -5.00
C LEU A 326 14.06 -24.11 -6.36
N ASP A 327 14.80 -23.84 -7.44
CA ASP A 327 14.46 -24.33 -8.78
C ASP A 327 14.35 -25.87 -8.80
N LYS A 328 15.31 -26.57 -8.18
CA LYS A 328 15.27 -28.04 -8.04
C LYS A 328 14.08 -28.51 -7.20
N LEU A 329 13.75 -27.81 -6.12
CA LEU A 329 12.60 -28.12 -5.28
C LEU A 329 11.30 -27.96 -6.07
N GLU A 330 11.11 -26.83 -6.75
CA GLU A 330 9.93 -26.52 -7.55
C GLU A 330 9.74 -27.52 -8.69
N GLN A 331 10.83 -27.94 -9.36
CA GLN A 331 10.80 -29.02 -10.34
C GLN A 331 10.38 -30.36 -9.74
N ARG A 332 10.87 -30.69 -8.52
CA ARG A 332 10.55 -31.95 -7.85
C ARG A 332 9.09 -32.05 -7.42
N VAL A 333 8.49 -30.93 -7.03
CA VAL A 333 7.08 -30.85 -6.60
C VAL A 333 6.12 -30.41 -7.73
N ASP A 334 6.66 -30.13 -8.91
CA ASP A 334 5.94 -29.62 -10.09
C ASP A 334 5.03 -28.42 -9.79
N SER A 335 5.51 -27.50 -8.96
CA SER A 335 4.74 -26.34 -8.51
C SER A 335 5.63 -25.26 -7.88
N PRO A 336 5.26 -23.97 -7.98
CA PRO A 336 5.94 -22.90 -7.26
C PRO A 336 5.88 -23.10 -5.74
N VAL A 337 6.95 -22.76 -5.04
CA VAL A 337 7.04 -22.87 -3.58
C VAL A 337 7.28 -21.49 -2.95
N TYR A 338 6.44 -21.14 -1.99
CA TYR A 338 6.48 -19.84 -1.31
C TYR A 338 7.06 -19.94 0.09
N LEU A 339 7.67 -18.87 0.61
CA LEU A 339 8.07 -18.81 2.02
C LEU A 339 6.86 -18.64 2.93
N LEU A 340 6.88 -19.34 4.08
CA LEU A 340 5.90 -19.15 5.14
C LEU A 340 5.94 -17.72 5.65
N THR A 341 4.77 -17.08 5.71
CA THR A 341 4.60 -15.76 6.31
C THR A 341 4.02 -15.87 7.72
N PRO A 342 4.30 -14.89 8.60
CA PRO A 342 3.71 -14.84 9.95
C PRO A 342 2.18 -14.87 9.95
N ASP A 343 1.55 -14.26 8.94
CA ASP A 343 0.08 -14.24 8.81
C ASP A 343 -0.49 -15.63 8.54
N ILE A 344 0.12 -16.41 7.64
CA ILE A 344 -0.30 -17.80 7.37
C ILE A 344 -0.13 -18.64 8.64
N LYS A 345 1.04 -18.54 9.30
CA LYS A 345 1.33 -19.24 10.55
C LYS A 345 0.31 -18.95 11.64
N SER A 346 0.02 -17.67 11.87
CA SER A 346 -0.95 -17.21 12.88
C SER A 346 -2.39 -17.61 12.54
N ARG A 347 -2.82 -17.35 11.29
CA ARG A 347 -4.21 -17.54 10.86
C ARG A 347 -4.65 -18.99 10.90
N PHE A 348 -3.76 -19.91 10.55
CA PHE A 348 -3.99 -21.36 10.59
C PHE A 348 -3.41 -22.02 11.85
N ARG A 349 -2.92 -21.23 12.82
CA ARG A 349 -2.39 -21.69 14.11
C ARG A 349 -1.42 -22.86 13.93
N LEU A 350 -0.51 -22.73 12.98
CA LEU A 350 0.44 -23.79 12.63
C LEU A 350 1.38 -24.05 13.81
N GLU A 351 1.42 -25.29 14.26
CA GLU A 351 2.25 -25.73 15.39
C GLU A 351 3.36 -26.68 14.94
N ARG A 352 3.08 -27.53 13.93
CA ARG A 352 3.97 -28.58 13.44
C ARG A 352 3.89 -28.69 11.92
N VAL A 353 4.96 -29.18 11.28
CA VAL A 353 5.01 -29.46 9.83
C VAL A 353 5.52 -30.88 9.56
N PRO A 354 5.14 -31.53 8.43
CA PRO A 354 4.31 -31.00 7.36
C PRO A 354 2.83 -30.94 7.75
N ALA A 355 2.15 -29.90 7.26
CA ALA A 355 0.76 -29.63 7.56
C ALA A 355 -0.04 -29.36 6.28
N LEU A 356 -1.22 -29.97 6.23
CA LEU A 356 -2.21 -29.78 5.19
C LEU A 356 -3.33 -28.89 5.71
N ILE A 357 -3.66 -27.83 4.98
CA ILE A 357 -4.78 -26.94 5.29
C ILE A 357 -5.80 -26.99 4.16
N GLU A 358 -7.04 -27.27 4.51
CA GLU A 358 -8.21 -27.24 3.62
C GLU A 358 -9.38 -26.54 4.30
N SER A 359 -10.45 -26.28 3.55
CA SER A 359 -11.73 -25.86 4.13
C SER A 359 -12.69 -27.03 4.24
N ASP A 360 -13.44 -27.05 5.34
CA ASP A 360 -14.58 -27.92 5.56
C ASP A 360 -15.77 -27.06 6.01
N GLY A 361 -16.67 -26.79 5.05
CA GLY A 361 -17.80 -25.89 5.25
C GLY A 361 -17.36 -24.50 5.72
N ARG A 362 -17.66 -24.19 6.99
CA ARG A 362 -17.39 -22.89 7.62
C ARG A 362 -16.11 -22.88 8.47
N ALA A 363 -15.29 -23.92 8.41
CA ALA A 363 -14.05 -24.01 9.16
C ALA A 363 -12.85 -24.33 8.25
N PHE A 364 -11.64 -24.06 8.75
CA PHE A 364 -10.42 -24.62 8.19
C PHE A 364 -10.05 -25.90 8.92
N VAL A 365 -9.63 -26.92 8.19
CA VAL A 365 -9.10 -28.15 8.75
C VAL A 365 -7.60 -28.18 8.52
N VAL A 366 -6.84 -28.27 9.61
CA VAL A 366 -5.39 -28.39 9.60
C VAL A 366 -5.02 -29.81 10.01
N THR A 367 -4.36 -30.54 9.13
CA THR A 367 -3.89 -31.90 9.35
C THR A 367 -2.37 -31.92 9.38
N GLU A 368 -1.78 -32.14 10.55
CA GLU A 368 -0.36 -32.37 10.75
C GLU A 368 -0.06 -33.85 10.45
N ILE A 369 0.94 -34.13 9.60
CA ILE A 369 1.22 -35.47 9.07
C ILE A 369 2.68 -35.80 9.38
N PRO A 370 2.98 -36.80 10.22
CA PRO A 370 4.38 -37.16 10.47
C PRO A 370 5.01 -37.71 9.18
N PRO A 371 6.25 -37.31 8.82
CA PRO A 371 6.95 -37.94 7.72
C PRO A 371 7.23 -39.41 8.01
N GLU A 372 7.15 -40.24 6.96
CA GLU A 372 7.57 -41.63 7.07
C GLU A 372 9.07 -41.64 7.42
N LYS A 373 9.41 -42.20 8.58
CA LYS A 373 10.81 -42.48 8.91
C LYS A 373 11.23 -43.65 8.04
N ASP A 374 12.26 -43.47 7.23
CA ASP A 374 12.93 -44.60 6.58
C ASP A 374 13.22 -45.64 7.66
N LYS A 375 12.67 -46.85 7.50
CA LYS A 375 13.06 -47.97 8.36
C LYS A 375 14.56 -48.20 8.09
N PRO A 376 15.38 -48.29 9.15
CA PRO A 376 16.81 -48.51 9.01
C PRO A 376 17.13 -49.81 8.29
#